data_AF-A0A949FVS8-F1
#
_entry.id   AF-A0A949FVS8-F1
#
_cell.length_a   1.000
_cell.length_b   1.000
_cell.length_c   1.000
_cell.angle_alpha   90.00
_cell.angle_beta   90.00
_cell.angle_gamma   90.00
#
_symmetry.space_group_name_H-M   'P 1'
#
loop_
_entity.id
_entity.type
_entity.pdbx_description
1 polymer ?
#
loop_
_entity_poly.entity_id
_entity_poly.type
_entity_poly.pdbx_seq_one_letter_code
_entity_poly.pdbx_strand_id
1 'polypeptide(L)'
;MATVRTGTCRSLAAFAAFSIGILVLPLAAQTIAAPGLSAPGTIYYDALGTPTIKAATSYDVAFLQGYAEAKARFFEMDFDRRAASGTLAALVGHAALANDVQTRTLGLDRAAFATWQ
;
A
#
# COMPACT_ATOMS: atom_id res chain seq x y z
N MET A 1 -51.89 40.20 22.36
CA MET A 1 -52.31 38.84 21.94
C MET A 1 -51.56 38.54 20.64
N ALA A 2 -50.36 37.95 20.73
CA ALA A 2 -49.47 37.73 19.58
C ALA A 2 -49.17 36.23 19.44
N THR A 3 -49.48 35.69 18.27
CA THR A 3 -49.33 34.29 17.88
C THR A 3 -47.87 33.97 17.53
N VAL A 4 -47.23 33.10 18.30
CA VAL A 4 -45.89 32.58 18.03
C VAL A 4 -46.00 31.47 16.98
N ARG A 5 -45.36 31.70 15.83
CA ARG A 5 -45.29 30.81 14.67
C ARG A 5 -44.24 29.73 14.92
N THR A 6 -44.66 28.46 14.98
CA THR A 6 -43.77 27.30 15.15
C THR A 6 -42.97 27.05 13.87
N GLY A 7 -41.64 27.17 13.96
CA GLY A 7 -40.70 26.88 12.89
C GLY A 7 -39.73 25.77 13.28
N THR A 8 -39.56 24.81 12.36
CA THR A 8 -38.34 24.04 12.11
C THR A 8 -37.87 23.01 13.14
N CYS A 9 -38.31 21.75 12.96
CA CYS A 9 -37.68 20.54 13.53
C CYS A 9 -37.43 19.50 12.42
N ARG A 10 -36.77 19.90 11.31
CA ARG A 10 -36.37 18.97 10.22
C ARG A 10 -34.86 18.90 10.02
N SER A 11 -34.10 19.89 10.50
CA SER A 11 -32.66 20.00 10.31
C SER A 11 -31.83 19.14 11.28
N LEU A 12 -32.37 18.78 12.45
CA LEU A 12 -31.66 17.96 13.45
C LEU A 12 -31.58 16.48 13.08
N ALA A 13 -32.59 15.94 12.38
CA ALA A 13 -32.61 14.52 12.00
C ALA A 13 -31.57 14.16 10.92
N ALA A 14 -31.24 15.10 10.03
CA ALA A 14 -30.26 14.89 8.97
C ALA A 14 -28.81 14.81 9.48
N PHE A 15 -28.48 15.54 10.56
CA PHE A 15 -27.15 15.52 11.17
C PHE A 15 -26.87 14.21 11.94
N ALA A 16 -27.89 13.64 12.59
CA ALA A 16 -27.74 12.38 13.32
C ALA A 16 -27.53 11.17 12.38
N ALA A 17 -28.17 11.16 11.20
CA ALA A 17 -27.96 10.10 10.21
C ALA A 17 -26.57 10.18 9.55
N PHE A 18 -26.04 11.39 9.35
CA PHE A 18 -24.70 11.60 8.78
C PHE A 18 -23.58 11.14 9.73
N SER A 19 -23.77 11.29 11.04
CA SER A 19 -22.77 10.89 12.05
C SER A 19 -22.72 9.38 12.29
N ILE A 20 -23.82 8.65 12.08
CA ILE A 20 -23.86 7.17 12.19
C ILE A 20 -23.28 6.49 10.93
N GLY A 21 -23.43 7.11 9.75
CA GLY A 21 -22.95 6.55 8.47
C GLY A 21 -21.42 6.49 8.32
N ILE A 22 -20.66 7.25 9.11
CA ILE A 22 -19.19 7.25 9.09
C ILE A 22 -18.61 6.03 9.85
N LEU A 23 -19.40 5.36 10.70
CA LEU A 23 -18.90 4.32 11.61
C LEU A 23 -18.75 2.93 10.98
N VAL A 24 -19.34 2.69 9.79
CA VAL A 24 -19.26 1.39 9.09
C VAL A 24 -18.60 1.59 7.74
N LEU A 25 -17.31 1.94 7.72
CA LEU A 25 -16.49 1.70 6.55
C LEU A 25 -16.32 0.18 6.43
N PRO A 26 -16.84 -0.46 5.38
CA PRO A 26 -16.62 -1.87 5.19
C PRO A 26 -15.11 -2.08 5.06
N LEU A 27 -14.57 -3.00 5.87
CA LEU A 27 -13.24 -3.55 5.66
C LEU A 27 -13.30 -4.29 4.31
N ALA A 28 -13.10 -3.56 3.21
CA ALA A 28 -13.35 -4.09 1.88
C ALA A 28 -12.31 -5.16 1.59
N ALA A 29 -12.74 -6.42 1.73
CA ALA A 29 -11.94 -7.58 1.40
C ALA A 29 -11.67 -7.55 -0.11
N GLN A 30 -10.40 -7.46 -0.48
CA GLN A 30 -9.99 -7.47 -1.88
C GLN A 30 -9.53 -8.89 -2.23
N THR A 31 -10.33 -9.60 -3.01
CA THR A 31 -9.93 -10.90 -3.58
C THR A 31 -9.08 -10.67 -4.82
N ILE A 32 -7.90 -11.26 -4.84
CA ILE A 32 -6.93 -11.16 -5.92
C ILE A 32 -6.75 -12.54 -6.54
N ALA A 33 -6.90 -12.60 -7.86
CA ALA A 33 -6.52 -13.73 -8.68
C ALA A 33 -5.48 -13.25 -9.70
N ALA A 34 -4.35 -13.95 -9.78
CA ALA A 34 -3.24 -13.59 -10.66
C ALA A 34 -2.58 -14.85 -11.21
N PRO A 35 -1.95 -14.81 -12.40
CA PRO A 35 -1.29 -15.98 -13.01
C PRO A 35 -0.17 -16.62 -12.18
N GLY A 36 0.35 -15.93 -11.16
CA GLY A 36 1.36 -16.44 -10.24
C GLY A 36 0.81 -17.05 -8.94
N LEU A 37 -0.50 -17.08 -8.74
CA LEU A 37 -1.14 -17.65 -7.56
C LEU A 37 -1.66 -19.05 -7.84
N SER A 38 -1.48 -19.97 -6.89
CA SER A 38 -2.04 -21.33 -7.00
C SER A 38 -3.56 -21.36 -6.81
N ALA A 39 -4.09 -20.43 -6.01
CA ALA A 39 -5.50 -20.17 -5.80
C ALA A 39 -5.73 -18.68 -5.48
N PRO A 40 -6.95 -18.13 -5.70
CA PRO A 40 -7.25 -16.76 -5.29
C PRO A 40 -7.02 -16.54 -3.79
N GLY A 41 -6.43 -15.40 -3.43
CA GLY A 41 -6.27 -14.99 -2.04
C GLY A 41 -6.96 -13.67 -1.75
N THR A 42 -7.09 -13.35 -0.46
CA THR A 42 -7.82 -12.17 0.00
C THR A 42 -6.93 -11.30 0.87
N ILE A 43 -6.97 -10.00 0.62
CA ILE A 43 -6.29 -8.98 1.41
C ILE A 43 -7.34 -8.12 2.11
N TYR A 44 -7.20 -7.97 3.43
CA TYR A 44 -7.99 -7.06 4.25
C TYR A 44 -7.10 -5.91 4.70
N TYR A 45 -7.61 -4.69 4.66
CA TYR A 45 -6.89 -3.53 5.17
C TYR A 45 -7.59 -3.02 6.42
N ASP A 46 -6.85 -2.84 7.51
CA ASP A 46 -7.37 -2.19 8.70
C ASP A 46 -7.62 -0.68 8.47
N ALA A 47 -8.13 0.01 9.49
CA ALA A 47 -8.38 1.46 9.42
C ALA A 47 -7.10 2.31 9.24
N LEU A 48 -5.92 1.74 9.55
CA LEU A 48 -4.61 2.38 9.38
C LEU A 48 -3.93 1.96 8.07
N GLY A 49 -4.55 1.08 7.28
CA GLY A 49 -4.01 0.55 6.04
C GLY A 49 -3.06 -0.64 6.19
N THR A 50 -3.01 -1.29 7.36
CA THR A 50 -2.21 -2.51 7.58
C THR A 50 -2.86 -3.70 6.85
N PRO A 51 -2.14 -4.39 5.94
CA PRO A 51 -2.67 -5.54 5.23
C PRO A 51 -2.66 -6.81 6.10
N THR A 52 -3.80 -7.48 6.18
CA THR A 52 -3.93 -8.87 6.65
C THR A 52 -4.22 -9.76 5.45
N ILE A 53 -3.40 -10.78 5.21
CA ILE A 53 -3.43 -11.60 4.01
C ILE A 53 -3.88 -13.02 4.34
N LYS A 54 -4.81 -13.55 3.53
CA LYS A 54 -5.24 -14.95 3.60
C LYS A 54 -5.10 -15.60 2.22
N ALA A 55 -4.40 -16.73 2.15
CA ALA A 55 -4.23 -17.50 0.93
C ALA A 55 -4.05 -19.00 1.26
N ALA A 56 -4.06 -19.84 0.22
CA ALA A 56 -4.03 -21.30 0.37
C ALA A 56 -2.63 -21.83 0.77
N THR A 57 -1.55 -21.23 0.26
CA THR A 57 -0.18 -21.67 0.51
C THR A 57 0.69 -20.54 1.03
N SER A 58 1.82 -20.88 1.68
CA SER A 58 2.81 -19.89 2.12
C SER A 58 3.40 -19.10 0.95
N TYR A 59 3.56 -19.74 -0.21
CA TYR A 59 3.98 -19.09 -1.44
C TYR A 59 2.97 -18.02 -1.90
N ASP A 60 1.67 -18.35 -1.89
CA ASP A 60 0.63 -17.38 -2.25
C ASP A 60 0.55 -16.21 -1.27
N VAL A 61 0.79 -16.47 0.03
CA VAL A 61 0.89 -15.40 1.05
C VAL A 61 2.07 -14.47 0.73
N ALA A 62 3.25 -15.02 0.43
CA ALA A 62 4.42 -14.22 0.08
C ALA A 62 4.20 -13.40 -1.22
N PHE A 63 3.55 -14.00 -2.21
CA PHE A 63 3.17 -13.30 -3.45
C PHE A 63 2.24 -12.11 -3.17
N LEU A 64 1.18 -12.32 -2.38
CA LEU A 64 0.23 -11.27 -2.03
C LEU A 64 0.84 -10.21 -1.11
N GLN A 65 1.80 -10.58 -0.27
CA GLN A 65 2.56 -9.62 0.53
C GLN A 65 3.32 -8.65 -0.36
N GLY A 66 4.08 -9.19 -1.33
CA GLY A 66 4.77 -8.36 -2.32
C GLY A 66 3.80 -7.50 -3.14
N TYR A 67 2.62 -8.03 -3.50
CA TYR A 67 1.58 -7.26 -4.18
C TYR A 67 1.07 -6.09 -3.34
N ALA A 68 0.76 -6.33 -2.06
CA ALA A 68 0.28 -5.30 -1.14
C ALA A 68 1.34 -4.21 -0.92
N GLU A 69 2.61 -4.61 -0.78
CA GLU A 69 3.73 -3.70 -0.62
C GLU A 69 3.97 -2.87 -1.87
N ALA A 70 4.00 -3.49 -3.07
CA ALA A 70 4.11 -2.76 -4.32
C ALA A 70 2.98 -1.74 -4.50
N LYS A 71 1.73 -2.10 -4.17
CA LYS A 71 0.61 -1.15 -4.27
C LYS A 71 0.81 0.12 -3.42
N ALA A 72 1.47 0.00 -2.26
CA ALA A 72 1.68 1.12 -1.34
C ALA A 72 3.03 1.84 -1.51
N ARG A 73 4.09 1.10 -1.86
CA ARG A 73 5.50 1.53 -1.79
C ARG A 73 6.29 1.29 -3.06
N PHE A 74 5.65 1.05 -4.20
CA PHE A 74 6.34 0.72 -5.46
C PHE A 74 7.53 1.66 -5.75
N PHE A 75 7.31 2.97 -5.62
CA PHE A 75 8.35 3.95 -5.91
C PHE A 75 9.55 3.84 -4.96
N GLU A 76 9.29 3.71 -3.65
CA GLU A 76 10.34 3.56 -2.63
C GLU A 76 11.15 2.28 -2.88
N MET A 77 10.48 1.15 -3.14
CA MET A 77 11.14 -0.11 -3.46
C MET A 77 11.98 -0.02 -4.75
N ASP A 78 11.47 0.62 -5.81
CA ASP A 78 12.24 0.79 -7.05
C ASP A 78 13.43 1.73 -6.84
N PHE A 79 13.23 2.81 -6.09
CA PHE A 79 14.27 3.76 -5.74
C PHE A 79 15.40 3.08 -4.97
N ASP A 80 15.08 2.34 -3.90
CA ASP A 80 16.06 1.66 -3.06
C ASP A 80 16.80 0.54 -3.82
N ARG A 81 16.07 -0.23 -4.63
CA ARG A 81 16.67 -1.22 -5.53
C ARG A 81 17.70 -0.59 -6.47
N ARG A 82 17.39 0.57 -7.03
CA ARG A 82 18.29 1.31 -7.93
C ARG A 82 19.47 1.91 -7.19
N ALA A 83 19.24 2.45 -5.99
CA ALA A 83 20.31 2.95 -5.13
C ALA A 83 21.31 1.83 -4.78
N ALA A 84 20.82 0.68 -4.36
CA ALA A 84 21.66 -0.48 -4.01
C ALA A 84 22.42 -1.07 -5.21
N SER A 85 21.78 -1.13 -6.38
CA SER A 85 22.43 -1.61 -7.62
C SER A 85 23.32 -0.56 -8.31
N GLY A 86 23.27 0.68 -7.85
CA GLY A 86 23.96 1.82 -8.47
C GLY A 86 23.46 2.12 -9.87
N THR A 87 22.14 2.18 -10.05
CA THR A 87 21.47 2.57 -11.30
C THR A 87 20.47 3.71 -11.08
N LEU A 88 20.59 4.45 -9.98
CA LEU A 88 19.66 5.49 -9.58
C LEU A 88 19.76 6.72 -10.49
N ALA A 89 20.94 7.03 -11.03
CA ALA A 89 21.12 8.15 -11.95
C ALA A 89 20.30 8.02 -13.25
N ALA A 90 19.91 6.80 -13.64
CA ALA A 90 19.00 6.58 -14.77
C ALA A 90 17.57 7.08 -14.49
N LEU A 91 17.17 7.18 -13.22
CA LEU A 91 15.84 7.64 -12.81
C LEU A 91 15.83 9.13 -12.45
N VAL A 92 16.79 9.58 -11.63
CA VAL A 92 16.80 10.96 -11.08
C VAL A 92 17.84 11.88 -11.73
N GLY A 93 18.66 11.34 -12.65
CA GLY A 93 19.66 12.10 -13.40
C GLY A 93 21.02 12.18 -12.71
N HIS A 94 21.86 13.07 -13.23
CA HIS A 94 23.30 13.14 -12.91
C HIS A 94 23.63 13.34 -11.43
N ALA A 95 22.69 13.93 -10.65
CA ALA A 95 22.88 14.16 -9.22
C ALA A 95 23.14 12.87 -8.42
N ALA A 96 22.64 11.72 -8.87
CA ALA A 96 22.86 10.43 -8.21
C ALA A 96 24.11 9.67 -8.70
N LEU A 97 24.87 10.21 -9.67
CA LEU A 97 25.99 9.49 -10.28
C LEU A 97 27.08 9.11 -9.27
N ALA A 98 27.40 10.01 -8.33
CA ALA A 98 28.39 9.73 -7.29
C ALA A 98 27.95 8.56 -6.39
N ASN A 99 26.66 8.47 -6.07
CA ASN A 99 26.09 7.36 -5.30
C ASN A 99 26.18 6.04 -6.08
N ASP A 100 25.82 6.06 -7.37
CA ASP A 100 25.90 4.88 -8.24
C ASP A 100 27.33 4.33 -8.34
N VAL A 101 28.33 5.20 -8.47
CA VAL A 101 29.74 4.80 -8.48
C VAL A 101 30.14 4.18 -7.13
N GLN A 102 29.72 4.79 -6.02
CA GLN A 102 30.04 4.31 -4.69
C GLN A 102 29.43 2.92 -4.40
N THR A 103 28.15 2.71 -4.67
CA THR A 103 27.46 1.44 -4.39
C THR A 103 27.98 0.29 -5.26
N ARG A 104 28.35 0.58 -6.52
CA ARG A 104 29.04 -0.39 -7.39
C ARG A 104 30.48 -0.70 -6.94
N THR A 105 31.16 0.27 -6.33
CA THR A 105 32.50 0.05 -5.74
C THR A 105 32.43 -0.83 -4.51
N LEU A 106 31.42 -0.62 -3.65
CA LEU A 106 31.13 -1.51 -2.52
C LEU A 106 30.68 -2.91 -2.99
N GLY A 107 30.04 -2.98 -4.15
CA GLY A 107 29.63 -4.26 -4.76
C GLY A 107 28.39 -4.88 -4.09
N LEU A 108 27.47 -4.06 -3.58
CA LEU A 108 26.27 -4.52 -2.86
C LEU A 108 25.44 -5.53 -3.66
N ASP A 109 25.20 -5.25 -4.94
CA ASP A 109 24.46 -6.14 -5.85
C ASP A 109 25.18 -7.49 -6.03
N ARG A 110 26.51 -7.47 -6.23
CA ARG A 110 27.32 -8.70 -6.37
C ARG A 110 27.30 -9.52 -5.09
N ALA A 111 27.38 -8.87 -3.94
CA ALA A 111 27.32 -9.54 -2.63
C ALA A 111 25.94 -10.18 -2.39
N ALA A 112 24.86 -9.50 -2.78
CA ALA A 112 23.50 -10.03 -2.68
C ALA A 112 23.34 -11.31 -3.53
N PHE A 113 23.78 -11.30 -4.79
CA PHE A 113 23.76 -12.49 -5.65
C PHE A 113 24.62 -13.63 -5.09
N ALA A 114 25.82 -13.33 -4.60
CA ALA A 114 26.72 -14.33 -4.04
C ALA A 114 26.17 -14.99 -2.75
N THR A 115 25.34 -14.28 -1.98
CA THR A 115 24.75 -14.78 -0.73
C THR A 115 23.49 -15.62 -0.96
N TRP A 116 22.77 -15.36 -2.05
CA TRP A 116 21.53 -16.08 -2.38
C TRP A 116 21.78 -17.49 -2.91
N GLN A 117 22.90 -17.72 -3.60
CA GLN A 117 23.30 -19.03 -4.11
C GLN A 117 23.72 -19.98 -2.98
#